data_AF-A0A6I4HV14-F1
#
_entry.id   AF-A0A6I4HV14-F1
#
_cell.length_a   1.000
_cell.length_b   1.000
_cell.length_c   1.000
_cell.angle_alpha   90.00
_cell.angle_beta   90.00
_cell.angle_gamma   90.00
#
_symmetry.space_group_name_H-M   'P 1'
#
loop_
_entity.id
_entity.type
_entity.pdbx_description
1 polymer ?
#
loop_
_entity_poly.entity_id
_entity_poly.type
_entity_poly.pdbx_seq_one_letter_code
_entity_poly.pdbx_strand_id
1 'polypeptide(L)'
;KKLHVIRTAINLFTTYGFHTTGVDLIVKKSEIPKATLYNYFHSKEGLIEMCIAFQKSLLKEEVLAIIYSNRYCTPTDKLKEIVV
;
A
#
# COMPACT_ATOMS: atom_id res chain seq x y z
N LYS A 1 -6.78 -2.10 -13.34
CA LYS A 1 -7.83 -2.34 -12.32
C LYS A 1 -7.29 -2.92 -11.01
N LYS A 2 -6.49 -3.99 -11.00
CA LYS A 2 -5.92 -4.58 -9.76
C LYS A 2 -5.17 -3.58 -8.86
N LEU A 3 -4.26 -2.77 -9.42
CA LEU A 3 -3.53 -1.74 -8.67
C LEU A 3 -4.45 -0.67 -8.06
N HIS A 4 -5.53 -0.30 -8.75
CA HIS A 4 -6.51 0.64 -8.21
C HIS A 4 -7.20 0.07 -6.96
N VAL A 5 -7.61 -1.20 -6.99
CA VAL A 5 -8.19 -1.88 -5.81
C VAL A 5 -7.20 -1.90 -4.65
N ILE A 6 -5.92 -2.18 -4.90
CA ILE A 6 -4.87 -2.17 -3.86
C ILE A 6 -4.77 -0.78 -3.22
N ARG A 7 -4.67 0.29 -4.02
CA ARG A 7 -4.59 1.66 -3.50
C ARG A 7 -5.83 2.06 -2.69
N THR A 8 -7.02 1.72 -3.20
CA THR A 8 -8.29 1.96 -2.50
C THR A 8 -8.35 1.18 -1.19
N ALA A 9 -7.96 -0.09 -1.19
CA ALA A 9 -7.94 -0.93 0.01
C ALA A 9 -6.94 -0.43 1.05
N ILE A 10 -5.75 0.02 0.64
CA ILE A 10 -4.77 0.67 1.54
C ILE A 10 -5.43 1.87 2.23
N ASN A 11 -6.04 2.77 1.47
CA ASN A 11 -6.70 3.96 2.05
C ASN A 11 -7.79 3.56 3.07
N LEU A 12 -8.66 2.62 2.71
CA LEU A 12 -9.74 2.17 3.58
C LEU A 12 -9.22 1.46 4.84
N PHE A 13 -8.26 0.55 4.71
CA PHE A 13 -7.67 -0.15 5.85
C PHE A 13 -6.95 0.80 6.81
N THR A 14 -6.24 1.81 6.29
CA THR A 14 -5.58 2.82 7.12
C THR A 14 -6.59 3.74 7.81
N THR A 15 -7.69 4.09 7.13
CA THR A 15 -8.69 5.03 7.67
C THR A 15 -9.60 4.38 8.69
N TYR A 16 -10.09 3.18 8.41
CA TYR A 16 -11.14 2.55 9.22
C TYR A 16 -10.62 1.36 10.05
N GLY A 17 -9.51 0.75 9.64
CA GLY A 17 -8.99 -0.51 10.19
C GLY A 17 -9.33 -1.72 9.32
N PHE A 18 -8.56 -2.80 9.47
CA PHE A 18 -8.75 -4.03 8.69
C PHE A 18 -10.11 -4.69 8.98
N HIS A 19 -10.43 -4.94 10.24
CA HIS A 19 -11.63 -5.71 10.61
C HIS A 19 -12.93 -4.97 10.25
N THR A 20 -12.97 -3.66 10.43
CA THR A 20 -14.11 -2.78 10.15
C THR A 20 -14.34 -2.55 8.65
N THR A 21 -13.29 -2.59 7.83
CA THR A 21 -13.40 -2.42 6.38
C THR A 21 -13.94 -3.69 5.72
N GLY A 22 -15.23 -3.72 5.40
CA GLY A 22 -15.86 -4.85 4.68
C GLY A 22 -15.49 -4.90 3.19
N VAL A 23 -15.51 -6.11 2.60
CA VAL A 23 -15.28 -6.32 1.15
C VAL A 23 -16.26 -5.51 0.30
N ASP A 24 -17.51 -5.38 0.75
CA ASP A 24 -18.55 -4.63 0.03
C ASP A 24 -18.23 -3.13 -0.08
N LEU A 25 -17.59 -2.55 0.94
CA LEU A 25 -17.11 -1.17 0.89
C LEU A 25 -15.98 -1.03 -0.14
N ILE A 26 -15.02 -1.98 -0.15
CA ILE A 26 -13.87 -1.97 -1.05
C ILE A 26 -14.33 -2.06 -2.51
N VAL A 27 -15.22 -2.98 -2.84
CA VAL A 27 -15.71 -3.18 -4.22
C VAL A 27 -16.54 -1.99 -4.70
N LYS A 28 -17.35 -1.40 -3.80
CA LYS A 28 -18.10 -0.17 -4.08
C LYS A 28 -17.17 1.01 -4.38
N LYS A 29 -16.13 1.21 -3.55
CA LYS A 29 -15.17 2.32 -3.72
C LYS A 29 -14.19 2.10 -4.87
N SER A 30 -13.94 0.85 -5.25
CA SER A 30 -13.05 0.50 -6.35
C SER A 30 -13.78 0.31 -7.68
N GLU A 31 -15.11 0.44 -7.69
CA GLU A 31 -15.98 0.28 -8.86
C GLU A 31 -15.75 -1.02 -9.64
N ILE A 32 -15.63 -2.13 -8.90
CA ILE A 32 -15.49 -3.47 -9.49
C ILE A 32 -16.52 -4.45 -8.94
N PRO A 33 -16.90 -5.50 -9.70
CA PRO A 33 -17.70 -6.58 -9.16
C PRO A 33 -16.98 -7.35 -8.04
N LYS A 34 -17.74 -7.83 -7.05
CA LYS A 34 -17.21 -8.62 -5.92
C LYS A 34 -16.50 -9.91 -6.38
N ALA A 35 -17.04 -10.59 -7.39
CA ALA A 35 -16.38 -11.75 -8.01
C ALA A 35 -14.99 -11.40 -8.58
N THR A 36 -14.84 -10.23 -9.20
CA THR A 36 -13.54 -9.77 -9.72
C THR A 36 -12.52 -9.53 -8.61
N LEU A 37 -12.94 -9.02 -7.45
CA LEU A 37 -12.05 -8.89 -6.29
C LEU A 37 -11.54 -10.25 -5.84
N TYR A 38 -12.42 -11.23 -5.64
CA TYR A 38 -12.00 -12.58 -5.24
C TYR A 38 -11.17 -13.28 -6.32
N ASN A 39 -11.41 -13.03 -7.61
CA ASN A 39 -10.54 -13.55 -8.67
C ASN A 39 -9.12 -12.96 -8.62
N TYR A 40 -8.96 -11.72 -8.17
CA TYR A 40 -7.65 -11.06 -8.11
C TYR A 40 -6.85 -11.37 -6.84
N PHE A 41 -7.55 -11.56 -5.71
CA PHE A 41 -6.93 -11.57 -4.38
C PHE A 41 -7.30 -12.79 -3.53
N HIS A 42 -8.20 -13.65 -4.01
CA HIS A 42 -8.70 -14.87 -3.35
C HIS A 42 -9.49 -14.66 -2.05
N SER A 43 -9.07 -13.74 -1.19
CA SER A 43 -9.74 -13.40 0.08
C SER A 43 -9.47 -11.93 0.47
N LYS A 44 -10.07 -11.48 1.58
CA LYS A 44 -9.78 -10.16 2.14
C LYS A 44 -8.38 -10.13 2.76
N GLU A 45 -7.97 -11.25 3.35
CA GLU A 45 -6.65 -11.52 3.89
C GLU A 45 -5.59 -11.46 2.77
N GLY A 46 -5.83 -12.12 1.64
CA GLY A 46 -4.94 -12.04 0.47
C GLY A 46 -4.85 -10.63 -0.12
N LEU A 47 -5.93 -9.84 -0.03
CA LEU A 47 -5.88 -8.42 -0.42
C LEU A 47 -4.98 -7.61 0.51
N ILE A 48 -5.11 -7.75 1.85
CA ILE A 48 -4.26 -6.98 2.77
C ILE A 48 -2.79 -7.41 2.71
N GLU A 49 -2.49 -8.69 2.50
CA GLU A 49 -1.12 -9.17 2.26
C GLU A 49 -0.49 -8.46 1.06
N MET A 50 -1.22 -8.38 -0.05
CA MET A 50 -0.79 -7.65 -1.25
C MET A 50 -0.64 -6.15 -1.00
N CYS A 51 -1.50 -5.55 -0.18
CA CYS A 51 -1.39 -4.15 0.22
C CYS A 51 -0.11 -3.88 1.04
N ILE A 52 0.21 -4.76 1.99
CA ILE A 52 1.42 -4.67 2.82
C ILE A 52 2.67 -4.85 1.94
N ALA A 53 2.68 -5.86 1.07
CA ALA A 53 3.79 -6.10 0.15
C ALA A 53 4.04 -4.91 -0.78
N PHE A 54 2.96 -4.31 -1.31
CA PHE A 54 3.04 -3.12 -2.15
C PHE A 54 3.60 -1.92 -1.38
N GLN A 55 3.07 -1.60 -0.19
CA GLN A 55 3.60 -0.50 0.64
C GLN A 55 5.07 -0.72 1.03
N LYS A 56 5.44 -1.95 1.41
CA LYS A 56 6.82 -2.30 1.73
C LYS A 56 7.76 -2.07 0.53
N SER A 57 7.31 -2.38 -0.68
CA SER A 57 8.11 -2.13 -1.89
C SER A 57 8.31 -0.64 -2.15
N LEU A 58 7.27 0.17 -2.00
CA LEU A 58 7.38 1.63 -2.17
C LEU A 58 8.32 2.24 -1.13
N LEU A 59 8.17 1.87 0.15
CA LEU A 59 9.05 2.34 1.21
C LEU A 59 10.51 1.98 0.92
N LYS A 60 10.78 0.77 0.40
CA LYS A 60 12.13 0.38 0.00
C LYS A 60 12.69 1.27 -1.11
N GLU A 61 11.90 1.56 -2.13
CA GLU A 61 12.33 2.43 -3.24
C GLU A 61 12.59 3.87 -2.76
N GLU A 62 11.75 4.40 -1.86
CA GLU A 62 11.94 5.73 -1.25
C GLU A 62 13.26 5.80 -0.45
N VAL A 63 13.52 4.78 0.38
CA VAL A 63 14.77 4.67 1.14
C VAL A 63 15.99 4.59 0.21
N LEU A 64 15.93 3.79 -0.85
CA LEU A 64 17.03 3.68 -1.82
C LEU A 64 17.25 5.01 -2.56
N ALA A 65 16.19 5.72 -2.93
CA ALA A 65 16.29 7.03 -3.56
C ALA A 65 17.03 8.04 -2.67
N ILE A 66 16.78 8.03 -1.35
CA ILE A 66 17.50 8.89 -0.39
C ILE A 66 18.98 8.48 -0.30
N ILE A 67 19.25 7.18 -0.13
CA ILE A 67 20.62 6.63 0.01
C ILE A 67 21.49 7.01 -1.20
N TYR A 68 20.96 6.89 -2.41
CA TYR A 68 21.70 7.18 -3.65
C TYR A 68 21.61 8.64 -4.12
N SER A 69 20.84 9.49 -3.44
CA SER A 69 20.77 10.90 -3.80
C SER A 69 22.07 11.64 -3.45
N ASN A 70 22.42 12.60 -4.31
CA ASN A 70 23.47 13.60 -4.05
C ASN A 70 22.95 14.83 -3.30
N ARG A 71 21.67 14.82 -2.86
CA ARG A 71 21.05 15.95 -2.16
C ARG A 71 21.56 16.13 -0.73
N TYR A 72 22.08 15.07 -0.11
CA TYR A 72 22.55 15.06 1.26
C TYR A 72 24.04 14.71 1.31
N CYS A 73 24.83 15.57 1.96
CA CYS A 73 26.30 15.47 1.97
C CYS A 73 26.83 14.44 2.97
N THR A 74 26.08 14.12 4.03
CA THR A 74 26.54 13.19 5.08
C THR A 74 25.60 11.99 5.24
N PRO A 75 26.12 10.82 5.68
CA PRO A 75 25.26 9.68 6.04
C PRO A 75 24.22 10.03 7.12
N THR A 76 24.57 10.92 8.06
CA THR A 76 23.66 11.37 9.11
C THR A 76 22.47 12.15 8.56
N ASP A 77 22.67 13.01 7.55
CA ASP A 77 21.57 13.76 6.94
C ASP A 77 20.65 12.85 6.13
N LYS A 78 21.20 11.83 5.46
CA LYS A 78 20.40 10.79 4.79
C LYS A 78 19.54 10.00 5.79
N LEU A 79 20.09 9.64 6.95
CA LEU A 79 19.34 8.94 8.00
C LEU A 79 18.23 9.80 8.60
N LYS A 80 18.46 11.11 8.78
CA LYS A 80 17.41 12.03 9.24
C LYS A 80 16.23 12.04 8.27
N GLU A 81 16.49 12.09 6.96
CA GLU A 81 15.41 12.07 5.96
C GLU A 81 14.63 10.75 5.96
N ILE A 82 15.30 9.61 6.18
CA ILE A 82 14.62 8.29 6.19
C ILE A 82 13.67 8.11 7.38
N VAL A 83 13.97 8.75 8.52
CA VAL A 83 13.26 8.54 9.80
C VAL A 83 12.15 9.59 10.03
N VAL A 84 12.17 10.69 9.29
CA VAL A 84 11.16 11.76 9.33
C VAL A 84 9.94 11.38 8.49
#